data_AF-A0A7S2SCU7-F1
#
_entry.id   AF-A0A7S2SCU7-F1
#
_cell.length_a   1.000
_cell.length_b   1.000
_cell.length_c   1.000
_cell.angle_alpha   90.00
_cell.angle_beta   90.00
_cell.angle_gamma   90.00
#
_symmetry.space_group_name_H-M   'P 1'
#
loop_
_entity.id
_entity.type
_entity.pdbx_description
1 polymer ?
#
loop_
_entity_poly.entity_id
_entity_poly.type
_entity_poly.pdbx_seq_one_letter_code
_entity_poly.pdbx_strand_id
1 'polypeptide(L)'
;AFEALPMPGTAARLFDVKRAIVRAKKLDRSTVGPQLEFDLSVKNASTNEEYEDESMLLPRGTRVVVQRLPAARGYGLLARIARAEAGMHTGTAPVPFGNVAAAKSGFYEINSR
;
A
#
# COMPACT_ATOMS: atom_id res chain seq x y z
N ALA A 1 -17.81 12.92 -7.23
CA ALA A 1 -16.67 13.38 -8.05
C ALA A 1 -15.41 12.63 -7.60
N PHE A 2 -14.49 12.34 -8.51
CA PHE A 2 -13.21 11.73 -8.15
C PHE A 2 -12.25 12.80 -7.63
N GLU A 3 -11.48 12.48 -6.60
CA GLU A 3 -10.44 13.36 -6.06
C GLU A 3 -9.09 12.98 -6.65
N ALA A 4 -8.31 13.98 -7.07
CA ALA A 4 -6.96 13.76 -7.56
C ALA A 4 -6.00 13.55 -6.38
N LEU A 5 -5.35 12.39 -6.33
CA LEU A 5 -4.33 12.08 -5.35
C LEU A 5 -2.95 12.34 -5.97
N PRO A 6 -2.23 13.41 -5.59
CA PRO A 6 -0.90 13.70 -6.14
C PRO A 6 0.09 12.64 -5.66
N MET A 7 0.69 11.92 -6.61
CA MET A 7 1.76 10.96 -6.35
C MET A 7 2.94 11.23 -7.29
N PRO A 8 4.18 11.04 -6.81
CA PRO A 8 5.36 11.20 -7.65
C PRO A 8 5.46 10.04 -8.66
N GLY A 9 5.97 10.34 -9.85
CA GLY A 9 6.27 9.34 -10.88
C GLY A 9 5.11 8.97 -11.82
N THR A 10 5.37 7.98 -12.68
CA THR A 10 4.44 7.50 -13.72
C THR A 10 3.59 6.32 -13.23
N ALA A 11 4.01 5.64 -12.18
CA ALA A 11 3.27 4.57 -11.51
C ALA A 11 3.62 4.56 -10.02
N ALA A 12 2.70 4.05 -9.18
CA ALA A 12 2.90 3.91 -7.75
C ALA A 12 2.44 2.53 -7.29
N ARG A 13 3.06 1.99 -6.23
CA ARG A 13 2.60 0.71 -5.67
C ARG A 13 1.23 0.88 -5.04
N LEU A 14 0.42 -0.17 -5.06
CA LEU A 14 -0.87 -0.16 -4.38
C LEU A 14 -0.72 0.18 -2.89
N PHE A 15 0.33 -0.33 -2.23
CA PHE A 15 0.62 0.07 -0.84
C PHE A 15 0.78 1.58 -0.67
N ASP A 16 1.54 2.22 -1.55
CA ASP A 16 1.79 3.66 -1.51
C ASP A 16 0.51 4.46 -1.84
N VAL A 17 -0.32 3.96 -2.76
CA VAL A 17 -1.66 4.51 -3.06
C VAL A 17 -2.53 4.47 -1.80
N LYS A 18 -2.66 3.30 -1.16
CA LYS A 18 -3.43 3.11 0.08
C LYS A 18 -2.92 4.05 1.18
N ARG A 19 -1.60 4.14 1.37
CA ARG A 19 -0.97 5.06 2.34
C ARG A 19 -1.27 6.52 2.04
N ALA A 20 -1.16 6.94 0.79
CA ALA A 20 -1.43 8.30 0.39
C ALA A 20 -2.91 8.67 0.59
N ILE A 21 -3.84 7.76 0.31
CA ILE A 21 -5.28 7.94 0.60
C ILE A 21 -5.51 8.15 2.10
N VAL A 22 -4.91 7.31 2.95
CA VAL A 22 -5.01 7.44 4.41
C VAL A 22 -4.56 8.84 4.86
N ARG A 23 -3.44 9.32 4.34
CA ARG A 23 -2.89 10.66 4.67
C ARG A 23 -3.77 11.79 4.14
N ALA A 24 -4.19 11.72 2.89
CA ALA A 24 -5.02 12.75 2.25
C ALA A 24 -6.39 12.87 2.95
N LYS A 25 -7.00 11.73 3.31
CA LYS A 25 -8.29 11.67 4.00
C LYS A 25 -8.18 11.71 5.52
N LYS A 26 -6.97 11.80 6.08
CA LYS A 26 -6.70 11.82 7.54
C LYS A 26 -7.37 10.65 8.29
N LEU A 27 -7.42 9.48 7.65
CA LEU A 27 -8.07 8.28 8.20
C LEU A 27 -7.29 7.68 9.37
N ASP A 28 -6.02 8.06 9.54
CA ASP A 28 -5.18 7.73 10.69
C ASP A 28 -5.70 8.36 11.99
N ARG A 29 -6.34 9.53 11.89
CA ARG A 29 -6.90 10.28 13.02
C ARG A 29 -8.38 10.01 13.22
N SER A 30 -8.83 8.76 13.10
CA SER A 30 -10.24 8.44 13.36
C SER A 30 -10.62 8.91 14.77
N THR A 31 -11.33 10.05 14.84
CA THR A 31 -11.68 10.81 16.05
C THR A 31 -12.88 10.22 16.81
N VAL A 32 -13.28 8.99 16.50
CA VAL A 32 -14.50 8.37 17.01
C VAL A 32 -14.15 6.99 17.57
N GLY A 33 -14.06 6.90 18.90
CA GLY A 33 -13.96 5.64 19.64
C GLY A 33 -12.56 5.03 19.73
N PRO A 34 -12.43 3.85 20.39
CA PRO A 34 -11.17 3.12 20.44
C PRO A 34 -10.66 2.89 19.02
N GLN A 35 -9.36 3.08 18.79
CA GLN A 35 -8.76 3.12 17.46
C GLN A 35 -9.11 1.84 16.66
N LEU A 36 -10.17 1.93 15.86
CA LEU A 36 -10.64 0.79 15.07
C LEU A 36 -9.73 0.66 13.88
N GLU A 37 -8.96 -0.43 13.89
CA GLU A 37 -8.13 -0.81 12.76
C GLU A 37 -9.00 -1.14 11.55
N PHE A 38 -8.49 -0.77 10.40
CA PHE A 38 -9.17 -0.95 9.13
C PHE A 38 -8.16 -1.28 8.05
N ASP A 39 -8.65 -1.90 6.99
CA ASP A 39 -7.95 -2.00 5.72
C ASP A 39 -8.70 -1.18 4.65
N LEU A 40 -8.07 -0.99 3.50
CA LEU A 40 -8.68 -0.37 2.34
C LEU A 40 -8.69 -1.39 1.20
N SER A 41 -9.89 -1.77 0.76
CA SER A 41 -10.05 -2.43 -0.54
C SER A 41 -10.04 -1.37 -1.62
N VAL A 42 -9.28 -1.63 -2.68
CA VAL A 42 -9.09 -0.74 -3.82
C VAL A 42 -9.49 -1.50 -5.06
N LYS A 43 -10.44 -0.95 -5.83
CA LYS A 43 -10.91 -1.54 -7.08
C LYS A 43 -10.87 -0.56 -8.21
N ASN A 44 -10.67 -1.03 -9.43
CA ASN A 44 -10.72 -0.21 -10.63
C ASN A 44 -12.15 0.32 -10.86
N ALA A 45 -12.29 1.62 -11.12
CA ALA A 45 -13.59 2.25 -11.32
C ALA A 45 -14.24 1.89 -12.66
N SER A 46 -13.45 1.46 -13.65
CA SER A 46 -13.92 1.11 -14.99
C SER A 46 -14.19 -0.39 -15.13
N THR A 47 -13.26 -1.23 -14.65
CA THR A 47 -13.34 -2.70 -14.82
C THR A 47 -13.90 -3.43 -13.61
N ASN A 48 -14.05 -2.75 -12.46
CA ASN A 48 -14.39 -3.37 -11.17
C ASN A 48 -13.39 -4.46 -10.69
N GLU A 49 -12.21 -4.52 -11.29
CA GLU A 49 -11.13 -5.40 -10.84
C GLU A 49 -10.62 -4.96 -9.46
N GLU A 50 -10.54 -5.91 -8.53
CA GLU A 50 -10.02 -5.65 -7.20
C GLU A 50 -8.51 -5.84 -7.16
N TYR A 51 -7.82 -4.89 -6.52
CA TYR A 51 -6.39 -4.93 -6.33
C TYR A 51 -6.07 -5.45 -4.93
N GLU A 52 -5.68 -6.71 -4.86
CA GLU A 52 -5.32 -7.39 -3.60
C GLU A 52 -3.82 -7.34 -3.34
N ASP A 53 -2.99 -7.45 -4.39
CA ASP A 53 -1.53 -7.44 -4.28
C ASP A 53 -1.01 -6.00 -4.10
N GLU A 54 -0.36 -5.77 -2.96
CA GLU A 54 0.14 -4.46 -2.58
C GLU A 54 1.49 -4.11 -3.19
N SER A 55 2.16 -5.11 -3.76
CA SER A 55 3.40 -4.95 -4.52
C SER A 55 3.13 -4.52 -5.97
N MET A 56 1.90 -4.69 -6.46
CA MET A 56 1.45 -4.26 -7.77
C MET A 56 1.67 -2.76 -7.99
N LEU A 57 2.08 -2.40 -9.21
CA LEU A 57 2.16 -1.03 -9.68
C LEU A 57 0.87 -0.59 -10.37
N LEU A 58 0.25 0.46 -9.83
CA LEU A 58 -0.85 1.16 -10.48
C LEU A 58 -0.30 2.29 -11.36
N PRO A 59 -0.63 2.32 -12.65
CA PRO A 59 -0.23 3.41 -13.53
C PRO A 59 -0.95 4.72 -13.17
N ARG A 60 -0.27 5.85 -13.40
CA ARG A 60 -0.85 7.18 -13.19
C ARG A 60 -2.11 7.35 -14.06
N GLY A 61 -3.16 7.90 -13.47
CA GLY A 61 -4.45 8.12 -14.14
C GLY A 61 -5.45 6.98 -13.95
N THR A 62 -5.04 5.86 -13.36
CA THR A 62 -5.97 4.81 -12.93
C THR A 62 -7.01 5.38 -11.98
N ARG A 63 -8.28 5.27 -12.34
CA ARG A 63 -9.39 5.65 -11.46
C ARG A 63 -9.72 4.46 -10.58
N VAL A 64 -9.66 4.67 -9.28
CA VAL A 64 -9.96 3.63 -8.30
C VAL A 64 -11.09 4.06 -7.37
N VAL A 65 -11.88 3.09 -6.95
CA VAL A 65 -12.85 3.21 -5.87
C VAL A 65 -12.25 2.55 -4.65
N VAL A 66 -12.34 3.23 -3.51
CA VAL A 66 -11.72 2.81 -2.25
C VAL A 66 -12.81 2.58 -1.23
N GLN A 67 -12.78 1.44 -0.53
CA GLN A 67 -13.74 1.08 0.49
C GLN A 67 -13.02 0.68 1.78
N ARG A 68 -13.50 1.15 2.93
CA ARG A 68 -12.95 0.80 4.24
C ARG A 68 -13.47 -0.58 4.64
N LEU A 69 -12.55 -1.47 4.99
CA LEU A 69 -12.86 -2.79 5.51
C LEU A 69 -12.50 -2.86 7.01
N PRO A 70 -13.31 -3.54 7.84
CA PRO A 70 -12.92 -3.81 9.21
C PRO A 70 -11.68 -4.69 9.24
N ALA A 71 -10.71 -4.37 10.11
CA ALA A 71 -9.52 -5.19 10.29
C ALA A 71 -9.37 -5.60 11.75
N ALA A 72 -8.76 -6.77 11.96
CA ALA A 72 -8.38 -7.20 13.30
C ALA A 72 -7.27 -6.30 13.88
N ARG A 73 -7.22 -6.22 15.20
CA ARG A 73 -6.22 -5.41 15.89
C ARG A 73 -4.80 -5.94 15.60
N GLY A 74 -3.88 -5.08 15.20
CA GLY A 74 -2.50 -5.38 14.80
C GLY A 74 -2.31 -5.68 13.31
N TYR A 75 -3.39 -5.88 12.56
CA TYR A 75 -3.36 -6.32 11.15
C TYR A 75 -3.91 -5.26 10.19
N GLY A 76 -4.36 -4.12 10.69
CA GLY A 76 -4.89 -3.06 9.84
C GLY A 76 -3.82 -2.38 8.98
N LEU A 77 -4.29 -1.70 7.93
CA LEU A 77 -3.45 -0.88 7.06
C LEU A 77 -2.65 0.17 7.86
N LEU A 78 -3.23 0.74 8.93
CA LEU A 78 -2.52 1.70 9.79
C LEU A 78 -1.31 1.08 10.49
N ALA A 79 -1.46 -0.11 11.06
CA ALA A 79 -0.35 -0.83 11.70
C ALA A 79 0.75 -1.15 10.68
N ARG A 80 0.36 -1.50 9.46
CA ARG A 80 1.28 -1.80 8.34
C ARG A 80 2.01 -0.56 7.84
N ILE A 81 1.33 0.58 7.73
CA ILE A 81 1.96 1.88 7.44
C ILE A 81 2.94 2.26 8.56
N ALA A 82 2.52 2.15 9.83
CA ALA A 82 3.38 2.48 10.98
C ALA A 82 4.64 1.61 11.02
N ARG A 83 4.52 0.31 10.74
CA ARG A 83 5.66 -0.63 10.64
C ARG A 83 6.60 -0.27 9.49
N ALA A 84 6.06 0.12 8.34
CA ALA A 84 6.85 0.57 7.20
C ALA A 84 7.61 1.87 7.53
N GLU A 85 7.00 2.82 8.23
CA GLU A 85 7.64 4.06 8.67
C GLU A 85 8.69 3.84 9.77
N ALA A 86 8.48 2.86 10.66
CA ALA A 86 9.41 2.49 11.72
C ALA A 86 10.68 1.75 11.20
N GLY A 87 10.87 1.68 9.89
CA GLY A 87 12.07 1.09 9.28
C GLY A 87 12.09 -0.43 9.25
N MET A 88 11.02 -1.12 9.68
CA MET A 88 10.89 -2.58 9.61
C MET A 88 10.28 -3.00 8.27
N HIS A 89 11.07 -2.89 7.21
CA HIS A 89 10.75 -3.35 5.87
C HIS A 89 10.89 -4.88 5.78
N THR A 90 9.80 -5.62 6.01
CA THR A 90 9.66 -6.97 5.46
C THR A 90 8.77 -6.86 4.23
N GLY A 91 9.36 -6.60 3.05
CA GLY A 91 8.67 -6.63 1.76
C GLY A 91 9.01 -5.48 0.81
N THR A 92 10.12 -5.65 0.09
CA THR A 92 10.56 -4.87 -1.10
C THR A 92 10.98 -3.41 -0.86
N ALA A 93 12.31 -3.24 -0.93
CA ALA A 93 13.05 -1.99 -1.03
C ALA A 93 12.38 -0.98 -1.99
N PRO A 94 12.61 0.34 -1.81
CA PRO A 94 12.36 1.27 -2.89
C PRO A 94 13.11 0.73 -4.11
N VAL A 95 12.44 0.56 -5.25
CA VAL A 95 13.14 0.37 -6.51
C VAL A 95 13.60 1.75 -6.95
N PRO A 96 14.86 2.15 -6.73
CA PRO A 96 15.39 3.28 -7.46
C PRO A 96 15.35 2.88 -8.93
N PHE A 97 14.69 3.70 -9.74
CA PHE A 97 14.87 3.62 -11.19
C PHE A 97 16.37 3.79 -11.47
N GLY A 98 17.02 2.73 -11.91
CA GLY A 98 18.46 2.72 -12.22
C GLY A 98 19.21 1.56 -11.59
N ASN A 99 19.81 0.74 -12.45
CA ASN A 99 20.61 -0.46 -12.19
C ASN A 99 21.27 -0.59 -10.79
N VAL A 100 20.76 -1.52 -9.99
CA VAL A 100 21.43 -2.07 -8.80
C VAL A 100 22.25 -3.31 -9.17
N ALA A 101 23.35 -3.10 -9.89
CA ALA A 101 24.30 -4.15 -10.25
C ALA A 101 25.04 -4.79 -9.05
N ALA A 102 24.72 -4.47 -7.79
CA ALA A 102 25.52 -4.92 -6.66
C ALA A 102 24.78 -4.85 -5.31
N ALA A 103 24.04 -5.90 -4.94
CA ALA A 103 23.82 -6.31 -3.54
C ALA A 103 23.00 -7.62 -3.50
N LYS A 104 23.54 -8.66 -4.14
CA LYS A 104 24.16 -9.83 -3.48
C LYS A 104 23.17 -10.98 -3.28
N SER A 105 23.32 -11.96 -4.19
CA SER A 105 22.88 -13.37 -4.19
C SER A 105 21.38 -13.67 -4.29
N GLY A 106 20.76 -13.31 -5.41
CA GLY A 106 20.63 -14.23 -6.54
C GLY A 106 19.84 -15.54 -6.47
N PHE A 107 19.38 -16.09 -5.34
CA PHE A 107 18.59 -17.35 -5.34
C PHE A 107 17.58 -17.46 -4.18
N TYR A 108 16.40 -18.03 -4.47
CA TYR A 108 15.49 -18.57 -3.46
C TYR A 108 15.96 -19.98 -3.07
N GLU A 109 16.18 -20.24 -1.78
CA GLU A 109 16.33 -21.59 -1.23
C GLU A 109 15.37 -21.79 -0.04
N ILE A 110 14.59 -22.86 -0.07
CA ILE A 110 13.69 -23.30 1.00
C ILE A 110 14.29 -24.59 1.59
N ASN A 111 14.41 -24.69 2.92
CA ASN A 111 14.67 -25.96 3.57
C ASN A 111 13.69 -26.20 4.71
N SER A 112 12.99 -27.32 4.59
CA SER A 112 12.05 -27.84 5.57
C SER A 112 12.72 -29.02 6.28
N ARG A 113 12.92 -28.91 7.60
CA ARG A 113 13.04 -30.07 8.48
C ARG A 113 12.09 -29.91 9.64
#